data_AF-K2E385-F1
#
_entry.id   AF-K2E385-F1
#
_cell.length_a   1.000
_cell.length_b   1.000
_cell.length_c   1.000
_cell.angle_alpha   90.00
_cell.angle_beta   90.00
_cell.angle_gamma   90.00
#
_symmetry.space_group_name_H-M   'P 1'
#
loop_
_entity.id
_entity.type
_entity.pdbx_description
1 polymer ?
#
loop_
_entity_poly.entity_id
_entity_poly.type
_entity_poly.pdbx_seq_one_letter_code
_entity_poly.pdbx_strand_id
1 'polypeptide(L)'
;MEEKMADNTPSIKYGEFSETEFSKRVKISGTKELKNGVLQIALTFNTTEFGDLIVKGFRVSRSLNYDGYWVQPPSVKKFTHYCELFRATEPVWKDIQELLIKTYKECFAVNDINLDDVDLGDIDIEK
;
A
#
# COMPACT_ATOMS: atom_id res chain seq x y z
N MET A 1 -10.08 -43.08 31.00
CA MET A 1 -8.69 -42.74 30.61
C MET A 1 -8.83 -41.96 29.33
N GLU A 2 -8.82 -40.62 29.40
CA GLU A 2 -9.01 -39.76 28.21
C GLU A 2 -7.64 -39.47 27.60
N GLU A 3 -7.42 -39.98 26.38
CA GLU A 3 -6.26 -39.62 25.56
C GLU A 3 -6.39 -38.16 25.12
N LYS A 4 -5.50 -37.31 25.63
CA LYS A 4 -5.33 -35.95 25.12
C LYS A 4 -4.62 -36.04 23.76
N MET A 5 -5.35 -35.77 22.69
CA MET A 5 -4.74 -35.57 21.37
C MET A 5 -3.84 -34.33 21.42
N ALA A 6 -2.56 -34.52 21.08
CA ALA A 6 -1.61 -33.42 20.95
C ALA A 6 -2.06 -32.50 19.80
N ASP A 7 -2.20 -31.22 20.11
CA ASP A 7 -2.45 -30.17 19.14
C ASP A 7 -1.19 -29.99 18.27
N ASN A 8 -1.21 -30.65 17.10
CA ASN A 8 -0.14 -30.59 16.10
C ASN A 8 -0.36 -29.43 15.12
N THR A 9 -0.93 -28.30 15.56
CA THR A 9 -1.01 -27.11 14.72
C THR A 9 0.42 -26.56 14.50
N PRO A 10 0.93 -26.55 13.25
CA PRO A 10 2.25 -26.00 12.97
C PRO A 10 2.24 -24.50 13.33
N SER A 11 3.06 -24.13 14.31
CA SER A 11 3.26 -22.71 14.65
C SER A 11 4.09 -22.06 13.53
N ILE A 12 3.41 -21.30 12.68
CA ILE A 12 4.10 -20.44 11.71
C ILE A 12 4.79 -19.34 12.52
N LYS A 13 6.11 -19.46 12.70
CA LYS A 13 6.92 -18.40 13.27
C LYS A 13 7.03 -17.28 12.24
N TYR A 14 6.25 -16.22 12.43
CA TYR A 14 6.49 -14.97 11.71
C TYR A 14 7.80 -14.40 12.22
N GLY A 15 8.85 -14.48 11.40
CA GLY A 15 10.14 -13.88 11.71
C GLY A 15 10.00 -12.36 11.87
N GLU A 16 10.63 -11.80 12.90
CA GLU A 16 10.90 -10.38 12.97
C GLU A 16 11.87 -10.03 11.83
N PHE A 17 11.45 -9.19 10.89
CA PHE A 17 12.30 -8.76 9.78
C PHE A 17 12.95 -7.42 10.13
N SER A 18 14.23 -7.27 9.79
CA SER A 18 14.87 -5.96 9.81
C SER A 18 14.44 -5.14 8.57
N GLU A 19 14.43 -3.80 8.68
CA GLU A 19 14.04 -2.87 7.59
C GLU A 19 14.78 -3.15 6.26
N THR A 20 16.02 -3.65 6.33
CA THR A 20 16.85 -3.99 5.16
C THR A 20 16.42 -5.26 4.43
N GLU A 21 15.66 -6.14 5.08
CA GLU A 21 15.10 -7.33 4.44
C GLU A 21 13.74 -7.06 3.80
N PHE A 22 12.94 -6.16 4.37
CA PHE A 22 11.61 -5.81 3.86
C PHE A 22 11.67 -5.28 2.42
N SER A 23 12.51 -4.26 2.17
CA SER A 23 12.64 -3.62 0.85
C SER A 23 13.18 -4.55 -0.24
N LYS A 24 13.92 -5.60 0.15
CA LYS A 24 14.42 -6.63 -0.79
C LYS A 24 13.33 -7.63 -1.16
N ARG A 25 12.33 -7.80 -0.30
CA ARG A 25 11.28 -8.81 -0.43
C ARG A 25 9.95 -8.25 -0.92
N VAL A 26 9.68 -6.94 -0.80
CA VAL A 26 8.41 -6.32 -1.22
C VAL A 26 8.63 -5.30 -2.34
N LYS A 27 7.84 -5.40 -3.40
CA LYS A 27 7.90 -4.48 -4.56
C LYS A 27 6.51 -4.09 -5.04
N ILE A 28 6.39 -2.90 -5.62
CA ILE A 28 5.18 -2.49 -6.35
C ILE A 28 5.14 -3.24 -7.67
N SER A 29 4.05 -3.98 -7.92
CA SER A 29 3.86 -4.73 -9.18
C SER A 29 2.76 -4.17 -10.07
N GLY A 30 2.02 -3.17 -9.60
CA GLY A 30 1.07 -2.43 -10.43
C GLY A 30 0.34 -1.36 -9.64
N THR A 31 -0.06 -0.32 -10.36
CA THR A 31 -0.90 0.76 -9.83
C THR A 31 -2.08 0.97 -10.77
N LYS A 32 -3.22 1.38 -10.20
CA LYS A 32 -4.42 1.74 -10.94
C LYS A 32 -5.12 2.86 -10.21
N GLU A 33 -5.28 4.00 -10.86
CA GLU A 33 -6.12 5.08 -10.34
C GLU A 33 -7.60 4.68 -10.40
N LEU A 34 -8.31 4.91 -9.30
CA LEU A 34 -9.76 4.75 -9.17
C LEU A 34 -10.40 6.13 -9.03
N LYS A 35 -11.73 6.18 -9.15
CA LYS A 35 -12.51 7.41 -8.92
C LYS A 35 -12.18 8.03 -7.56
N ASN A 36 -12.31 9.36 -7.48
CA ASN A 36 -12.13 10.16 -6.26
C ASN A 36 -10.69 10.18 -5.71
N GLY A 37 -9.67 10.13 -6.58
CA GLY A 37 -8.27 10.25 -6.16
C GLY A 37 -7.80 9.08 -5.28
N VAL A 38 -8.34 7.88 -5.52
CA VAL A 38 -7.92 6.67 -4.80
C VAL A 38 -6.95 5.90 -5.69
N LEU A 39 -5.76 5.57 -5.18
CA LEU A 39 -4.83 4.67 -5.87
C LEU A 39 -5.02 3.24 -5.38
N GLN A 40 -5.28 2.32 -6.30
CA GLN A 40 -5.19 0.89 -6.04
C GLN A 40 -3.77 0.40 -6.38
N ILE A 41 -3.16 -0.34 -5.47
CA ILE A 41 -1.77 -0.81 -5.59
C ILE A 41 -1.73 -2.34 -5.44
N ALA A 42 -0.89 -2.98 -6.24
CA ALA A 42 -0.50 -4.37 -6.11
C ALA A 42 0.93 -4.47 -5.57
N LEU A 43 1.13 -5.34 -4.58
CA LEU A 43 2.44 -5.65 -4.00
C LEU A 43 2.84 -7.08 -4.38
N THR A 44 4.11 -7.25 -4.76
CA THR A 44 4.74 -8.56 -4.91
C THR A 44 5.64 -8.81 -3.71
N PHE A 45 5.44 -9.94 -3.05
CA PHE A 45 6.25 -10.47 -1.97
C PHE A 45 7.10 -11.62 -2.52
N ASN A 46 8.41 -11.44 -2.57
CA ASN A 46 9.36 -12.47 -2.97
C ASN A 46 9.48 -13.48 -1.82
N THR A 47 8.84 -14.62 -1.96
CA THR A 47 8.95 -15.72 -0.98
C THR A 47 9.91 -16.76 -1.52
N THR A 48 10.91 -17.13 -0.73
CA THR A 48 11.97 -18.05 -1.16
C THR A 48 11.45 -19.46 -1.44
N GLU A 49 10.32 -19.85 -0.84
CA GLU A 49 9.78 -21.21 -0.91
C GLU A 49 8.58 -21.36 -1.86
N PHE A 50 7.80 -20.30 -2.07
CA PHE A 50 6.55 -20.36 -2.85
C PHE A 50 6.58 -19.47 -4.10
N GLY A 51 7.74 -18.89 -4.41
CA GLY A 51 7.90 -17.92 -5.49
C GLY A 51 7.31 -16.56 -5.13
N ASP A 52 6.91 -15.81 -6.15
CA ASP A 52 6.40 -14.45 -5.97
C ASP A 52 4.92 -14.46 -5.64
N LEU A 53 4.58 -14.01 -4.42
CA LEU A 53 3.19 -13.82 -4.01
C LEU A 53 2.74 -12.40 -4.39
N ILE A 54 1.76 -12.30 -5.29
CA ILE A 54 1.19 -11.02 -5.69
C ILE A 54 -0.12 -10.77 -4.93
N VAL A 55 -0.14 -9.75 -4.09
CA VAL A 55 -1.32 -9.31 -3.36
C VAL A 55 -1.85 -8.03 -3.99
N LYS A 56 -3.06 -8.10 -4.54
CA LYS A 56 -3.74 -6.97 -5.20
C LYS A 56 -4.80 -6.37 -4.28
N GLY A 57 -5.06 -5.07 -4.43
CA GLY A 57 -6.21 -4.42 -3.80
C GLY A 57 -5.90 -3.57 -2.57
N PHE A 58 -4.62 -3.27 -2.30
CA PHE A 58 -4.29 -2.17 -1.40
C PHE A 58 -4.83 -0.88 -1.98
N ARG A 59 -5.35 0.00 -1.12
CA ARG A 59 -5.86 1.30 -1.54
C ARG A 59 -5.24 2.40 -0.70
N VAL A 60 -4.90 3.50 -1.34
CA VAL A 60 -4.43 4.72 -0.69
C VAL A 60 -5.23 5.90 -1.20
N SER A 61 -5.66 6.77 -0.30
CA SER A 61 -6.30 8.04 -0.64
C SER A 61 -5.91 9.12 0.35
N ARG A 62 -5.99 10.39 -0.05
CA ARG A 62 -5.93 11.49 0.93
C ARG A 62 -7.16 11.42 1.84
N SER A 63 -6.98 11.62 3.14
CA SER A 63 -8.09 11.72 4.07
C SER A 63 -8.88 13.01 3.80
N LEU A 64 -10.21 12.94 3.90
CA LEU A 64 -11.08 14.11 3.81
C LEU A 64 -11.20 14.84 5.16
N ASN A 65 -10.83 14.18 6.26
CA ASN A 65 -11.13 14.63 7.62
C ASN A 65 -9.89 15.10 8.41
N TYR A 66 -8.69 14.85 7.89
CA TYR A 66 -7.43 15.27 8.50
C TYR A 66 -6.33 15.35 7.44
N ASP A 67 -5.25 16.08 7.74
CA ASP A 67 -4.10 16.12 6.86
C ASP A 67 -3.30 14.82 6.99
N GLY A 68 -3.50 13.92 6.03
CA GLY A 68 -2.84 12.63 5.99
C GLY A 68 -3.43 11.69 4.96
N TYR A 69 -2.93 10.46 4.97
CA TYR A 69 -3.30 9.42 4.03
C TYR A 69 -4.09 8.32 4.75
N TRP A 70 -5.06 7.77 4.05
CA TRP A 70 -5.81 6.60 4.46
C TRP A 70 -5.34 5.40 3.65
N VAL A 71 -4.78 4.40 4.32
CA VAL A 71 -4.29 3.16 3.69
C VAL A 71 -5.18 2.01 4.09
N GLN A 72 -5.72 1.30 3.12
CA GLN A 72 -6.61 0.16 3.33
C GLN A 72 -5.98 -1.13 2.79
N PRO A 73 -5.99 -2.23 3.57
CA PRO A 73 -5.63 -3.52 3.03
C PRO A 73 -6.67 -4.01 2.01
N PRO A 74 -6.33 -5.00 1.18
CA PRO A 74 -7.29 -5.72 0.36
C PRO A 74 -8.42 -6.26 1.22
N SER A 75 -9.65 -6.06 0.77
CA SER A 75 -10.82 -6.58 1.46
C SER A 75 -11.88 -7.03 0.47
N VAL A 76 -12.72 -7.97 0.91
CA VAL A 76 -13.87 -8.48 0.16
C VAL A 76 -15.15 -8.18 0.92
N LYS A 77 -16.21 -7.81 0.21
CA LYS A 77 -17.54 -7.65 0.79
C LYS A 77 -18.18 -9.03 0.98
N LYS A 78 -18.40 -9.43 2.23
CA LYS A 78 -19.20 -10.61 2.59
C LYS A 78 -20.53 -10.13 3.17
N PHE A 79 -21.61 -10.33 2.42
CA PHE A 79 -22.95 -9.83 2.76
C PHE A 79 -22.94 -8.31 3.03
N THR A 80 -23.18 -7.90 4.27
CA THR A 80 -23.21 -6.51 4.72
C THR A 80 -21.88 -5.99 5.27
N HIS A 81 -20.85 -6.84 5.39
CA HIS A 81 -19.59 -6.51 6.04
C HIS A 81 -18.40 -6.64 5.09
N TYR A 82 -17.32 -5.90 5.37
CA TYR A 82 -16.05 -6.06 4.67
C TYR A 82 -15.11 -6.92 5.51
N CYS A 83 -14.47 -7.90 4.86
CA CYS A 83 -13.46 -8.75 5.48
C CYS A 83 -12.11 -8.47 4.83
N GLU A 84 -11.11 -8.16 5.64
CA GLU A 84 -9.74 -7.99 5.20
C GLU A 84 -9.14 -9.33 4.75
N LEU A 85 -8.36 -9.29 3.67
CA LEU A 85 -7.70 -10.44 3.06
C LEU A 85 -6.19 -10.44 3.31
N PHE A 86 -5.68 -9.42 4.01
CA PHE A 86 -4.27 -9.26 4.31
C PHE A 86 -4.09 -8.92 5.77
N ARG A 87 -3.20 -9.64 6.46
CA ARG A 87 -2.79 -9.36 7.82
C ARG A 87 -1.27 -9.42 7.90
N ALA A 88 -0.69 -8.45 8.57
CA ALA A 88 0.72 -8.36 8.87
C ALA A 88 0.89 -7.98 10.35
N THR A 89 2.08 -8.18 10.90
CA THR A 89 2.45 -7.60 12.20
C THR A 89 2.49 -6.08 12.10
N GLU A 90 2.28 -5.37 13.21
CA GLU A 90 2.29 -3.90 13.23
C GLU A 90 3.54 -3.27 12.58
N PRO A 91 4.78 -3.75 12.84
CA PRO A 91 5.96 -3.20 12.17
C PRO A 91 5.92 -3.38 10.64
N VAL A 92 5.58 -4.58 10.18
CA VAL A 92 5.50 -4.88 8.74
C VAL A 92 4.36 -4.10 8.08
N TRP A 93 3.25 -3.93 8.77
CA TRP A 93 2.14 -3.12 8.28
C TRP A 93 2.55 -1.66 8.12
N LYS A 94 3.29 -1.10 9.08
CA LYS A 94 3.82 0.26 8.99
C LYS A 94 4.75 0.43 7.79
N ASP A 95 5.67 -0.50 7.55
CA ASP A 95 6.56 -0.46 6.38
C ASP A 95 5.77 -0.52 5.06
N ILE A 96 4.72 -1.35 5.01
CA ILE A 96 3.80 -1.41 3.87
C ILE A 96 3.08 -0.07 3.69
N GLN A 97 2.56 0.54 4.77
CA GLN A 97 1.87 1.83 4.69
C GLN A 97 2.80 2.93 4.16
N GLU A 98 4.03 3.00 4.65
CA GLU A 98 5.03 3.98 4.18
C GLU A 98 5.33 3.80 2.69
N LEU A 99 5.53 2.56 2.23
CA LEU A 99 5.73 2.24 0.82
C LEU A 99 4.53 2.66 -0.03
N LEU A 100 3.31 2.31 0.39
CA LEU A 100 2.07 2.61 -0.34
C LEU A 100 1.81 4.13 -0.42
N ILE A 101 2.05 4.87 0.67
CA ILE A 101 1.91 6.33 0.71
C ILE A 101 2.94 7.00 -0.18
N LYS A 102 4.20 6.53 -0.16
CA LYS A 102 5.24 7.03 -1.06
C LYS A 102 4.83 6.86 -2.52
N THR A 103 4.38 5.67 -2.91
CA THR A 103 3.90 5.41 -4.28
C THR A 103 2.69 6.28 -4.64
N TYR A 104 1.75 6.48 -3.71
CA TYR A 104 0.62 7.39 -3.93
C TYR A 104 1.10 8.81 -4.25
N LYS A 105 2.01 9.35 -3.45
CA LYS A 105 2.58 10.69 -3.66
C LYS A 105 3.25 10.78 -5.02
N GLU A 106 4.05 9.79 -5.41
CA GLU A 106 4.73 9.77 -6.71
C GLU A 106 3.73 9.74 -7.89
N CYS A 107 2.65 8.97 -7.79
CA CYS A 107 1.63 8.90 -8.85
C CYS A 107 0.84 10.21 -9.00
N PHE A 108 0.53 10.89 -7.89
CA PHE A 108 -0.28 12.11 -7.93
C PHE A 108 0.55 13.41 -7.96
N ALA A 109 1.85 13.37 -7.65
CA ALA A 109 2.76 14.52 -7.77
C ALA A 109 2.96 14.96 -9.22
N VAL A 110 2.73 14.09 -10.20
CA VAL A 110 2.83 14.42 -11.63
C VAL A 110 1.68 15.36 -12.08
N ASN A 111 0.61 15.50 -11.29
CA ASN A 111 -0.47 16.45 -11.56
C ASN A 111 -0.26 17.85 -10.93
N ASP A 112 0.83 18.05 -10.16
CA ASP A 112 1.21 19.34 -9.57
C ASP A 112 2.33 20.01 -10.40
N ILE A 113 2.23 19.99 -11.73
CA ILE A 113 2.93 21.02 -12.51
C ILE A 113 2.22 22.34 -12.18
N ASN A 114 2.87 23.11 -11.31
CA ASN A 114 2.53 24.47 -10.90
C ASN A 114 1.99 25.31 -12.07
N LEU A 115 0.68 25.62 -12.05
CA LEU A 115 0.13 26.72 -12.82
C LEU A 115 0.47 28.10 -12.20
N ASP A 116 1.05 28.12 -11.01
CA ASP A 116 1.52 29.34 -10.33
C ASP A 116 2.98 29.71 -10.64
N ASP A 117 3.75 28.84 -11.35
CA ASP A 117 5.13 29.12 -11.80
C ASP A 117 5.24 29.46 -13.30
N VAL A 118 4.12 29.57 -14.01
CA VAL A 118 4.14 30.24 -15.33
C VAL A 118 4.01 31.74 -15.08
N ASP A 119 5.13 32.35 -14.71
CA ASP A 119 5.33 33.79 -14.85
C ASP A 119 5.21 34.11 -16.34
N LEU A 120 4.01 34.53 -16.75
CA LEU A 120 3.80 35.26 -18.00
C LEU A 120 4.40 36.66 -17.80
N GLY A 121 5.72 36.68 -17.62
CA GLY A 121 6.52 37.89 -17.52
C GLY A 121 6.15 38.79 -18.68
N ASP A 122 5.92 40.05 -18.32
CA ASP A 122 5.54 41.17 -19.17
C ASP A 122 5.86 40.95 -20.65
N ILE A 123 4.83 40.70 -21.46
CA ILE A 123 4.95 40.86 -22.90
C ILE A 123 5.05 42.35 -23.13
N ASP A 124 6.27 42.82 -23.35
CA ASP A 124 6.58 44.17 -23.77
C ASP A 124 5.94 44.40 -25.14
N ILE A 125 4.79 45.07 -25.16
CA ILE A 125 4.17 45.57 -26.39
C ILE A 125 4.71 46.99 -26.57
N GLU A 126 5.89 47.10 -27.18
CA GLU A 126 6.34 48.38 -27.72
C GLU A 126 5.31 48.90 -28.72
N LYS A 127 4.89 50.16 -28.54
CA LYS A 127 3.91 50.87 -29.36
C LYS A 127 4.47 51.35 -30.70
#